data_AF-A0A7S1PLL4-F1
#
_entry.id   AF-A0A7S1PLL4-F1
#
_cell.length_a   1.000
_cell.length_b   1.000
_cell.length_c   1.000
_cell.angle_alpha   90.00
_cell.angle_beta   90.00
_cell.angle_gamma   90.00
#
_symmetry.space_group_name_H-M   'P 1'
#
loop_
_entity.id
_entity.type
_entity.pdbx_description
1 polymer ?
#
loop_
_entity_poly.entity_id
_entity_poly.type
_entity_poly.pdbx_seq_one_letter_code
_entity_poly.pdbx_strand_id
1 'polypeptide(L)'
;YSWGCLPRPLLRFLKVMLPWAPASLDRYPVRFAERGLQPPELGLPWDYASNIVLPTVCFSMLLLVSPYIWKTLLGLIAWAAFSYGFCRYLHLRVFKAHYYTSRRLDAHANLAWGIPLSVVAAAWCVWMLRTGKIAGSGPHWGQWKVVVAGFLLSLVAWVLCYRFFVNPMRDDLERRDYEDATVEQAEAKTLYSWFNCNPVYALKRALLRGDESEDEGMHFFEVGKEHLFFPAESQLVLEDARNDSLEFETYVDVAIDMVSTPLSCRHRIAPYEALSAVPEPLAYSLIHLEEGAHAAPPSTAHLPVLLSAKGPMELLREGQKLAPAGVCAVDASAAERGG
;
A
#
# COMPACT_ATOMS: atom_id res chain seq x y z
N TYR A 1 -14.51 -13.76 -14.70
CA TYR A 1 -14.28 -14.37 -16.03
C TYR A 1 -13.28 -15.54 -15.99
N SER A 2 -12.17 -15.47 -15.24
CA SER A 2 -11.18 -16.58 -15.14
C SER A 2 -11.72 -17.89 -14.53
N TRP A 3 -12.64 -17.84 -13.56
CA TRP A 3 -13.20 -19.01 -12.89
C TRP A 3 -14.04 -19.92 -13.81
N GLY A 4 -14.71 -19.35 -14.82
CA GLY A 4 -15.50 -20.13 -15.78
C GLY A 4 -14.66 -20.96 -16.75
N CYS A 5 -13.37 -20.62 -16.91
CA CYS A 5 -12.43 -21.30 -17.80
C CYS A 5 -11.80 -22.54 -17.14
N LEU A 6 -11.90 -22.68 -15.82
CA LEU A 6 -11.30 -23.79 -15.09
C LEU A 6 -12.27 -24.99 -15.02
N PRO A 7 -11.78 -26.24 -15.16
CA PRO A 7 -12.62 -27.43 -15.03
C PRO A 7 -13.32 -27.50 -13.67
N ARG A 8 -14.59 -27.94 -13.64
CA ARG A 8 -15.40 -28.11 -12.42
C ARG A 8 -14.68 -28.84 -11.26
N PRO A 9 -13.86 -29.89 -11.48
CA PRO A 9 -13.12 -30.54 -10.40
C PRO A 9 -12.07 -29.62 -9.75
N LEU A 10 -11.33 -28.85 -10.56
CA LEU A 10 -10.33 -27.90 -10.08
C LEU A 10 -11.00 -26.78 -9.28
N LEU A 11 -12.17 -26.32 -9.72
CA LEU A 11 -12.96 -25.33 -9.01
C LEU A 11 -13.42 -25.80 -7.63
N ARG A 12 -13.82 -27.07 -7.50
CA ARG A 12 -14.18 -27.64 -6.19
C ARG A 12 -12.97 -27.71 -5.26
N PHE A 13 -11.80 -28.06 -5.78
CA PHE A 13 -10.55 -28.08 -5.01
C PHE A 13 -10.11 -26.67 -4.59
N LEU A 14 -10.08 -25.72 -5.53
CA LEU A 14 -9.76 -24.32 -5.27
C LEU A 14 -10.75 -23.66 -4.31
N LYS A 15 -12.02 -24.05 -4.33
CA LYS A 15 -13.04 -23.59 -3.38
C LYS A 15 -12.72 -23.96 -1.92
N VAL A 16 -12.00 -25.05 -1.67
CA VAL A 16 -11.54 -25.41 -0.32
C VAL A 16 -10.34 -24.55 0.11
N MET A 17 -9.48 -24.20 -0.85
CA MET A 17 -8.24 -23.45 -0.58
C MET A 17 -8.44 -21.94 -0.55
N LEU A 18 -9.50 -21.42 -1.15
CA LEU A 18 -9.75 -19.99 -1.25
C LEU A 18 -10.85 -19.55 -0.28
N PRO A 19 -10.52 -18.74 0.74
CA PRO A 19 -11.49 -18.28 1.72
C PRO A 19 -12.60 -17.39 1.12
N TRP A 20 -12.45 -16.96 -0.14
CA TRP A 20 -13.38 -16.05 -0.84
C TRP A 20 -14.17 -16.71 -1.97
N ALA A 21 -14.24 -18.04 -2.02
CA ALA A 21 -14.99 -18.73 -3.05
C ALA A 21 -16.51 -18.48 -2.91
N PRO A 22 -17.23 -18.21 -4.01
CA PRO A 22 -18.66 -17.90 -3.96
C PRO A 22 -19.49 -19.10 -3.50
N ALA A 23 -20.66 -18.81 -2.92
CA ALA A 23 -21.63 -19.84 -2.55
C ALA A 23 -22.06 -20.69 -3.76
N SER A 24 -22.32 -20.05 -4.91
CA SER A 24 -22.72 -20.69 -6.18
C SER A 24 -21.83 -20.26 -7.36
N LEU A 25 -21.55 -21.17 -8.29
CA LEU A 25 -20.81 -20.90 -9.53
C LEU A 25 -21.65 -20.21 -10.62
N ASP A 26 -22.98 -20.34 -10.55
CA ASP A 26 -23.88 -19.90 -11.63
C ASP A 26 -24.12 -18.38 -11.66
N ARG A 27 -23.88 -17.69 -10.54
CA ARG A 27 -23.97 -16.24 -10.44
C ARG A 27 -22.84 -15.72 -9.56
N TYR A 28 -21.72 -15.36 -10.20
CA TYR A 28 -20.61 -14.72 -9.52
C TYR A 28 -20.86 -13.20 -9.55
N PRO A 29 -21.08 -12.53 -8.40
CA PRO A 29 -21.25 -11.08 -8.41
C PRO A 29 -20.00 -10.44 -9.00
N VAL A 30 -20.17 -9.55 -9.98
CA VAL A 30 -19.08 -8.95 -10.76
C VAL A 30 -17.96 -8.42 -9.85
N ARG A 31 -18.34 -7.77 -8.75
CA ARG A 31 -17.40 -7.22 -7.75
C ARG A 31 -16.54 -8.27 -7.05
N PHE A 32 -17.08 -9.44 -6.72
CA PHE A 32 -16.24 -10.50 -6.15
C PHE A 32 -15.31 -11.07 -7.24
N ALA A 33 -15.78 -11.15 -8.49
CA ALA A 33 -14.96 -11.72 -9.58
C ALA A 33 -13.79 -10.78 -9.86
N GLU A 34 -14.05 -9.48 -9.84
CA GLU A 34 -13.06 -8.41 -9.91
C GLU A 34 -12.11 -8.48 -8.70
N ARG A 35 -12.63 -8.60 -7.47
CA ARG A 35 -11.80 -8.74 -6.26
C ARG A 35 -10.91 -9.98 -6.28
N GLY A 36 -11.39 -11.09 -6.85
CA GLY A 36 -10.60 -12.30 -7.04
C GLY A 36 -9.57 -12.22 -8.18
N LEU A 37 -9.71 -11.24 -9.07
CA LEU A 37 -8.72 -10.90 -10.10
C LEU A 37 -7.76 -9.80 -9.63
N GLN A 38 -8.02 -9.15 -8.49
CA GLN A 38 -7.10 -8.15 -7.98
C GLN A 38 -5.77 -8.80 -7.61
N PRO A 39 -4.65 -8.14 -7.94
CA PRO A 39 -3.36 -8.51 -7.41
C PRO A 39 -3.41 -8.52 -5.87
N PRO A 40 -2.76 -9.49 -5.20
CA PRO A 40 -2.62 -9.47 -3.76
C PRO A 40 -1.92 -8.20 -3.28
N GLU A 41 -2.14 -7.86 -2.01
CA GLU A 41 -1.41 -6.79 -1.35
C GLU A 41 0.01 -7.25 -1.02
N LEU A 42 0.94 -6.29 -1.08
CA LEU A 42 2.32 -6.56 -0.73
C LEU A 42 2.44 -7.00 0.74
N GLY A 43 3.12 -8.12 0.98
CA GLY A 43 3.35 -8.71 2.29
C GLY A 43 4.42 -8.00 3.11
N LEU A 44 4.33 -6.66 3.26
CA LEU A 44 5.34 -5.82 3.91
C LEU A 44 5.91 -6.38 5.22
N PRO A 45 5.09 -6.87 6.19
CA PRO A 45 5.63 -7.38 7.45
C PRO A 45 6.57 -8.57 7.25
N TRP A 46 6.25 -9.45 6.30
CA TRP A 46 7.05 -10.63 5.98
C TRP A 46 8.31 -10.25 5.23
N ASP A 47 8.25 -9.29 4.32
CA ASP A 47 9.40 -8.85 3.54
C ASP A 47 10.43 -8.14 4.43
N TYR A 48 10.00 -7.20 5.29
CA TYR A 48 10.93 -6.54 6.22
C TYR A 48 11.47 -7.51 7.27
N ALA A 49 10.63 -8.39 7.82
CA ALA A 49 11.08 -9.39 8.77
C ALA A 49 12.12 -10.31 8.11
N SER A 50 11.85 -10.80 6.90
CA SER A 50 12.80 -11.64 6.16
C SER A 50 14.10 -10.88 5.88
N ASN A 51 13.98 -9.63 5.42
CA ASN A 51 15.15 -8.81 5.11
C ASN A 51 16.01 -8.52 6.34
N ILE A 52 15.45 -8.37 7.55
CA ILE A 52 16.23 -8.06 8.77
C ILE A 52 16.65 -9.33 9.51
N VAL A 53 15.71 -10.23 9.74
CA VAL A 53 15.90 -11.42 10.60
C VAL A 53 16.79 -12.44 9.92
N LEU A 54 16.58 -12.75 8.63
CA LEU A 54 17.37 -13.77 7.95
C LEU A 54 18.87 -13.40 7.94
N PRO A 55 19.28 -12.17 7.58
CA PRO A 55 20.69 -11.78 7.63
C PRO A 55 21.22 -11.73 9.07
N THR A 56 20.42 -11.30 10.05
CA THR A 56 20.83 -11.32 11.47
C THR A 56 21.15 -12.75 11.93
N VAL A 57 20.29 -13.72 11.60
CA VAL A 57 20.50 -15.14 11.92
C VAL A 57 21.71 -15.69 11.16
N CYS A 58 21.84 -15.40 9.87
CA CYS A 58 22.99 -15.83 9.08
C CYS A 58 24.32 -15.25 9.61
N PHE A 59 24.35 -13.96 9.98
CA PHE A 59 25.54 -13.33 10.55
C PHE A 59 25.83 -13.80 11.98
N SER A 60 24.83 -14.22 12.74
CA SER A 60 25.05 -14.84 14.05
C SER A 60 25.89 -16.13 13.94
N MET A 61 25.81 -16.84 12.81
CA MET A 61 26.66 -18.01 12.55
C MET A 61 28.15 -17.65 12.45
N LEU A 62 28.51 -16.38 12.19
CA LEU A 62 29.90 -15.91 12.21
C LEU A 62 30.52 -15.97 13.60
N LEU A 63 29.72 -16.02 14.66
CA LEU A 63 30.20 -16.22 16.02
C LEU A 63 30.73 -17.65 16.23
N LEU A 64 30.28 -18.60 15.42
CA LEU A 64 30.70 -20.00 15.47
C LEU A 64 31.97 -20.20 14.63
N VAL A 65 32.84 -21.13 15.05
CA VAL A 65 34.00 -21.52 14.23
C VAL A 65 33.52 -22.59 13.26
N SER A 66 33.37 -22.24 11.98
CA SER A 66 33.15 -23.22 10.92
C SER A 66 33.93 -22.84 9.66
N PRO A 67 34.67 -23.80 9.05
CA PRO A 67 35.41 -23.54 7.81
C PRO A 67 34.50 -23.33 6.60
N TYR A 68 33.20 -23.62 6.74
CA TYR A 68 32.21 -23.53 5.66
C TYR A 68 31.42 -22.23 5.63
N ILE A 69 31.68 -21.29 6.55
CA ILE A 69 30.96 -20.02 6.66
C ILE A 69 30.98 -19.22 5.35
N TRP A 70 32.10 -19.19 4.64
CA TRP A 70 32.21 -18.46 3.38
C TRP A 70 31.24 -18.98 2.31
N LYS A 71 30.94 -20.29 2.31
CA LYS A 71 29.95 -20.88 1.41
C LYS A 71 28.55 -20.38 1.72
N THR A 72 28.22 -20.28 3.02
CA THR A 72 26.95 -19.70 3.48
C THR A 72 26.84 -18.23 3.08
N LEU A 73 27.90 -17.44 3.23
CA LEU A 73 27.91 -16.03 2.81
C LEU A 73 27.75 -15.89 1.29
N LEU A 74 28.41 -16.73 0.50
CA LEU A 74 28.24 -16.74 -0.96
C LEU A 74 26.81 -17.12 -1.36
N GLY A 75 26.23 -18.11 -0.69
CA GLY A 75 24.82 -18.47 -0.85
C GLY A 75 23.88 -17.32 -0.50
N LEU A 76 24.18 -16.55 0.55
CA LEU A 76 23.41 -15.37 0.94
C LEU A 76 23.49 -14.26 -0.11
N ILE A 77 24.66 -14.03 -0.73
CA ILE A 77 24.81 -13.06 -1.83
C ILE A 77 23.97 -13.49 -3.04
N ALA A 78 24.06 -14.76 -3.44
CA ALA A 78 23.27 -15.29 -4.54
C ALA A 78 21.76 -15.21 -4.26
N TRP A 79 21.35 -15.55 -3.03
CA TRP A 79 19.98 -15.44 -2.58
C TRP A 79 19.48 -14.00 -2.56
N ALA A 80 20.29 -13.03 -2.10
CA ALA A 80 19.95 -11.62 -2.10
C ALA A 80 19.77 -11.08 -3.51
N ALA A 81 20.66 -11.43 -4.44
CA ALA A 81 20.54 -11.05 -5.85
C ALA A 81 19.28 -11.64 -6.51
N PHE A 82 19.02 -12.93 -6.26
CA PHE A 82 17.79 -13.58 -6.70
C PHE A 82 16.54 -12.91 -6.11
N SER A 83 16.52 -12.70 -4.79
CA SER A 83 15.39 -12.09 -4.08
C SER A 83 15.13 -10.67 -4.58
N TYR A 84 16.18 -9.88 -4.82
CA TYR A 84 16.02 -8.55 -5.40
C TYR A 84 15.35 -8.59 -6.78
N GLY A 85 15.84 -9.44 -7.69
CA GLY A 85 15.24 -9.59 -9.02
C GLY A 85 13.81 -10.12 -8.96
N PHE A 86 13.56 -11.12 -8.11
CA PHE A 86 12.25 -11.75 -7.94
C PHE A 86 11.23 -10.81 -7.30
N CYS A 87 11.58 -10.15 -6.19
CA CYS A 87 10.71 -9.15 -5.55
C CYS A 87 10.44 -7.98 -6.48
N ARG A 88 11.44 -7.50 -7.23
CA ARG A 88 11.24 -6.44 -8.23
C ARG A 88 10.22 -6.87 -9.29
N TYR A 89 10.36 -8.09 -9.82
CA TYR A 89 9.40 -8.65 -10.77
C TYR A 89 7.98 -8.74 -10.17
N LEU A 90 7.86 -9.28 -8.96
CA LEU A 90 6.56 -9.41 -8.29
C LEU A 90 5.92 -8.05 -7.97
N HIS A 91 6.70 -7.06 -7.54
CA HIS A 91 6.20 -5.71 -7.24
C HIS A 91 5.65 -5.02 -8.48
N LEU A 92 6.28 -5.23 -9.65
CA LEU A 92 5.84 -4.62 -10.90
C LEU A 92 4.63 -5.34 -11.50
N ARG A 93 4.55 -6.68 -11.38
CA ARG A 93 3.57 -7.49 -12.13
C ARG A 93 2.45 -8.10 -11.31
N VAL A 94 2.67 -8.34 -10.02
CA VAL A 94 1.80 -9.21 -9.22
C VAL A 94 1.18 -8.50 -8.02
N PHE A 95 1.84 -7.52 -7.43
CA PHE A 95 1.33 -6.85 -6.23
C PHE A 95 0.74 -5.48 -6.53
N LYS A 96 -0.31 -5.12 -5.78
CA LYS A 96 -0.76 -3.72 -5.69
C LYS A 96 -0.09 -3.00 -4.53
N ALA A 97 0.04 -1.68 -4.67
CA ALA A 97 0.47 -0.81 -3.59
C ALA A 97 -0.43 -1.00 -2.36
N HIS A 98 0.19 -0.98 -1.18
CA HIS A 98 -0.51 -1.17 0.09
C HIS A 98 -0.68 0.18 0.78
N TYR A 99 -1.83 0.41 1.41
CA TYR A 99 -2.13 1.67 2.10
C TYR A 99 -1.10 2.03 3.20
N TYR A 100 -0.42 1.02 3.75
CA TYR A 100 0.57 1.20 4.80
C TYR A 100 2.01 1.38 4.30
N THR A 101 2.25 1.45 2.99
CA THR A 101 3.57 1.86 2.47
C THR A 101 3.77 3.34 2.78
N SER A 102 4.53 3.62 3.84
CA SER A 102 4.92 4.98 4.20
C SER A 102 6.44 5.08 4.19
N ARG A 103 6.96 6.26 3.83
CA ARG A 103 8.40 6.52 3.86
C ARG A 103 8.98 6.36 5.27
N ARG A 104 8.15 6.62 6.29
CA ARG A 104 8.48 6.39 7.70
C ARG A 104 8.74 4.92 8.00
N LEU A 105 7.92 4.01 7.46
CA LEU A 105 8.14 2.58 7.62
C LEU A 105 9.46 2.13 6.98
N ASP A 106 9.74 2.60 5.76
CA ASP A 106 11.03 2.35 5.10
C ASP A 106 12.21 2.91 5.90
N ALA A 107 12.07 4.11 6.46
CA ALA A 107 13.09 4.71 7.31
C ALA A 107 13.34 3.87 8.57
N HIS A 108 12.29 3.36 9.21
CA HIS A 108 12.41 2.49 10.39
C HIS A 108 13.04 1.14 10.04
N ALA A 109 12.66 0.54 8.91
CA ALA A 109 13.27 -0.70 8.44
C ALA A 109 14.77 -0.54 8.14
N ASN A 110 15.16 0.54 7.47
CA ASN A 110 16.56 0.87 7.22
C ASN A 110 17.33 1.19 8.51
N LEU A 111 16.70 1.81 9.50
CA LEU A 111 17.30 2.00 10.82
C LEU A 111 17.55 0.65 11.51
N ALA A 112 16.56 -0.25 11.46
CA ALA A 112 16.64 -1.60 12.04
C ALA A 112 17.73 -2.47 11.37
N TRP A 113 18.13 -2.15 10.14
CA TRP A 113 19.27 -2.77 9.46
C TRP A 113 20.62 -2.58 10.18
N GLY A 114 20.69 -1.66 11.15
CA GLY A 114 21.84 -1.56 12.04
C GLY A 114 22.06 -2.81 12.91
N ILE A 115 21.01 -3.60 13.18
CA ILE A 115 21.10 -4.82 13.99
C ILE A 115 22.00 -5.88 13.34
N PRO A 116 21.75 -6.34 12.09
CA PRO A 116 22.60 -7.34 11.44
C PRO A 116 24.06 -6.86 11.28
N LEU A 117 24.27 -5.59 10.96
CA LEU A 117 25.62 -4.99 10.90
C LEU A 117 26.34 -5.05 12.26
N SER A 118 25.61 -4.78 13.34
CA SER A 118 26.15 -4.85 14.70
C SER A 118 26.50 -6.29 15.12
N VAL A 119 25.75 -7.28 14.64
CA VAL A 119 26.11 -8.71 14.82
C VAL A 119 27.43 -9.04 14.12
N VAL A 120 27.66 -8.52 12.91
CA VAL A 120 28.95 -8.70 12.20
C VAL A 120 30.10 -8.06 12.98
N ALA A 121 29.90 -6.86 13.53
CA ALA A 121 30.91 -6.20 14.37
C ALA A 121 31.22 -7.00 15.64
N ALA A 122 30.19 -7.52 16.32
CA ALA A 122 30.34 -8.40 17.47
C ALA A 122 31.11 -9.69 17.12
N ALA A 123 30.79 -10.29 15.98
CA ALA A 123 31.51 -11.47 15.48
C ALA A 123 32.98 -11.15 15.23
N TRP A 124 33.28 -10.00 14.61
CA TRP A 124 34.66 -9.57 14.40
C TRP A 124 35.43 -9.43 15.72
N CYS A 125 34.82 -8.88 16.77
CA CYS A 125 35.41 -8.85 18.11
C CYS A 125 35.70 -10.26 18.66
N VAL A 126 34.78 -11.21 18.49
CA VAL A 126 35.01 -12.62 18.90
C VAL A 126 36.22 -13.22 18.18
N TRP A 127 36.33 -13.00 16.86
CA TRP A 127 37.50 -13.47 16.09
C TRP A 127 38.79 -12.82 16.56
N MET A 128 38.78 -11.51 16.85
CA MET A 128 39.94 -10.81 17.41
C MET A 128 40.37 -11.37 18.77
N LEU A 129 39.41 -11.65 19.67
CA LEU A 129 39.70 -12.29 20.97
C LEU A 129 40.33 -13.68 20.79
N ARG A 130 39.85 -14.47 19.81
CA ARG A 130 40.41 -15.79 19.49
C ARG A 130 41.85 -15.75 18.99
N THR A 131 42.29 -14.65 18.39
CA THR A 131 43.70 -14.50 17.98
C THR A 131 44.65 -14.32 19.17
N GLY A 132 44.13 -14.11 20.38
CA GLY A 132 44.95 -13.83 21.58
C GLY A 132 45.57 -12.44 21.60
N LYS A 133 45.41 -11.63 20.55
CA LYS A 133 45.97 -10.27 20.46
C LYS A 133 45.28 -9.26 21.38
N ILE A 134 44.00 -9.48 21.69
CA ILE A 134 43.19 -8.60 22.54
C ILE A 134 42.67 -9.43 23.71
N ALA A 135 42.94 -9.00 24.95
CA ALA A 135 42.42 -9.60 26.18
C ALA A 135 42.65 -11.13 26.35
N GLY A 136 43.71 -11.68 25.75
CA GLY A 136 43.97 -13.12 25.72
C GLY A 136 44.18 -13.77 27.11
N SER A 137 44.62 -13.00 28.11
CA SER A 137 44.80 -13.45 29.50
C SER A 137 43.77 -12.87 30.47
N GLY A 138 42.79 -12.11 29.97
CA GLY A 138 41.77 -11.47 30.80
C GLY A 138 40.69 -12.44 31.28
N PRO A 139 39.99 -12.12 32.38
CA PRO A 139 38.83 -12.90 32.82
C PRO A 139 37.75 -12.92 31.73
N HIS A 140 37.00 -14.02 31.61
CA HIS A 140 35.94 -14.20 30.60
C HIS A 140 34.91 -13.07 30.56
N TRP A 141 34.64 -12.43 31.71
CA TRP A 141 33.75 -11.27 31.78
C TRP A 141 34.25 -10.08 30.97
N GLY A 142 35.58 -9.85 30.95
CA GLY A 142 36.19 -8.80 30.13
C GLY A 142 36.02 -9.06 28.64
N GLN A 143 36.14 -10.33 28.22
CA GLN A 143 35.95 -10.74 26.82
C GLN A 143 34.50 -10.46 26.36
N TRP A 144 33.50 -10.80 27.18
CA TRP A 144 32.10 -10.50 26.88
C TRP A 144 31.82 -9.01 26.74
N LYS A 145 32.42 -8.17 27.59
CA LYS A 145 32.27 -6.71 27.48
C LYS A 145 32.78 -6.18 26.14
N VAL A 146 33.89 -6.72 25.62
CA VAL A 146 34.42 -6.30 24.31
C VAL A 146 33.44 -6.63 23.19
N VAL A 147 32.82 -7.81 23.22
CA VAL A 147 31.83 -8.23 22.21
C VAL A 147 30.57 -7.37 22.27
N VAL A 148 30.03 -7.15 23.49
CA VAL A 148 28.84 -6.30 23.70
C VAL A 148 29.13 -4.85 23.32
N ALA A 149 30.31 -4.33 23.68
CA ALA A 149 30.74 -2.99 23.29
C ALA A 149 30.86 -2.86 21.77
N GLY A 150 31.44 -3.86 21.08
CA GLY A 150 31.51 -3.88 19.62
C GLY A 150 30.14 -3.82 18.96
N PHE A 151 29.17 -4.58 19.47
CA PHE A 151 27.78 -4.51 19.01
C PHE A 151 27.18 -3.12 19.22
N LEU A 152 27.23 -2.58 20.44
CA LEU A 152 26.59 -1.30 20.78
C LEU A 152 27.24 -0.13 20.05
N LEU A 153 28.56 -0.10 19.93
CA LEU A 153 29.28 0.94 19.20
C LEU A 153 28.94 0.91 17.71
N SER A 154 28.85 -0.28 17.11
CA SER A 154 28.43 -0.43 15.72
C SER A 154 26.99 0.06 15.52
N LEU A 155 26.08 -0.26 16.45
CA LEU A 155 24.69 0.15 16.37
C LEU A 155 24.55 1.67 16.48
N VAL A 156 25.22 2.27 17.46
CA VAL A 156 25.24 3.74 17.63
C VAL A 156 25.85 4.41 16.41
N ALA A 157 26.98 3.89 15.90
CA ALA A 157 27.59 4.42 14.68
C ALA A 157 26.63 4.37 13.49
N TRP A 158 25.91 3.24 13.28
CA TRP A 158 24.90 3.15 12.23
C TRP A 158 23.78 4.16 12.40
N VAL A 159 23.19 4.27 13.60
CA VAL A 159 22.10 5.21 13.89
C VAL A 159 22.55 6.65 13.63
N LEU A 160 23.75 7.04 14.09
CA LEU A 160 24.29 8.38 13.86
C LEU A 160 24.53 8.62 12.36
N CYS A 161 25.18 7.67 11.67
CA CYS A 161 25.42 7.80 10.22
C CYS A 161 24.11 7.93 9.45
N TYR A 162 23.14 7.07 9.73
CA TYR A 162 21.84 7.11 9.08
C TYR A 162 21.10 8.42 9.38
N ARG A 163 21.15 8.90 10.64
CA ARG A 163 20.50 10.14 11.06
C ARG A 163 21.11 11.38 10.41
N PHE A 164 22.43 11.46 10.31
CA PHE A 164 23.13 12.66 9.84
C PHE A 164 23.38 12.69 8.33
N PHE A 165 23.70 11.55 7.70
CA PHE A 165 24.00 11.51 6.27
C PHE A 165 22.76 11.27 5.40
N VAL A 166 21.85 10.38 5.83
CA VAL A 166 20.62 10.08 5.06
C VAL A 166 19.51 11.06 5.44
N ASN A 167 19.47 11.49 6.71
CA ASN A 167 18.43 12.36 7.27
C ASN A 167 17.01 11.91 6.88
N PRO A 168 16.64 10.65 7.20
CA PRO A 168 15.39 10.05 6.75
C PRO A 168 14.14 10.76 7.30
N MET A 169 14.29 11.49 8.41
CA MET A 169 13.22 12.22 9.10
C MET A 169 13.03 13.64 8.56
N ARG A 170 13.67 13.99 7.44
CA ARG A 170 13.41 15.26 6.78
C ARG A 170 12.08 15.17 6.04
N ASP A 171 11.01 15.46 6.78
CA ASP A 171 9.60 15.40 6.34
C ASP A 171 9.25 16.43 5.25
N ASP A 172 10.20 17.23 4.76
CA ASP A 172 9.97 18.32 3.80
C ASP A 172 9.25 17.88 2.50
N LEU A 173 9.29 16.60 2.15
CA LEU A 173 8.58 16.06 0.98
C LEU A 173 7.16 15.58 1.31
N GLU A 174 6.97 14.83 2.39
CA GLU A 174 5.60 14.41 2.78
C GLU A 174 4.78 15.62 3.20
N ARG A 175 5.38 16.60 3.90
CA ARG A 175 4.68 17.77 4.39
C ARG A 175 4.09 18.64 3.27
N ARG A 176 4.76 18.73 2.11
CA ARG A 176 4.24 19.48 0.95
C ARG A 176 2.99 18.88 0.35
N ASP A 177 2.84 17.56 0.41
CA ASP A 177 1.65 16.89 -0.11
C ASP A 177 0.44 17.01 0.84
N TYR A 178 0.69 17.37 2.11
CA TYR A 178 -0.33 17.55 3.16
C TYR A 178 -0.53 19.01 3.61
N GLU A 179 0.19 19.98 3.06
CA GLU A 179 0.11 21.38 3.47
C GLU A 179 -1.17 22.06 2.92
N ASP A 180 -2.08 22.37 3.85
CA ASP A 180 -3.17 23.35 3.82
C ASP A 180 -4.11 23.39 2.60
N ALA A 181 -4.23 22.31 1.83
CA ALA A 181 -5.34 22.18 0.90
C ALA A 181 -6.65 22.11 1.70
N THR A 182 -7.58 23.05 1.44
CA THR A 182 -8.92 22.96 2.02
C THR A 182 -9.61 21.69 1.51
N VAL A 183 -10.64 21.21 2.22
CA VAL A 183 -11.38 20.00 1.82
C VAL A 183 -11.87 20.14 0.38
N GLU A 184 -12.30 21.35 0.00
CA GLU A 184 -12.77 21.67 -1.35
C GLU A 184 -11.63 21.65 -2.37
N GLN A 185 -10.44 22.12 -2.01
CA GLN A 185 -9.27 22.06 -2.89
C GLN A 185 -8.76 20.63 -3.06
N ALA A 186 -8.81 19.81 -2.01
CA ALA A 186 -8.50 18.40 -2.08
C ALA A 186 -9.54 17.69 -2.96
N GLU A 187 -10.84 17.87 -2.71
CA GLU A 187 -11.92 17.29 -3.51
C GLU A 187 -11.89 17.74 -4.99
N ALA A 188 -11.45 18.97 -5.27
CA ALA A 188 -11.26 19.44 -6.64
C ALA A 188 -10.02 18.82 -7.33
N LYS A 189 -8.99 18.42 -6.57
CA LYS A 189 -7.73 17.86 -7.10
C LYS A 189 -7.70 16.34 -7.08
N THR A 190 -8.52 15.71 -6.24
CA THR A 190 -8.48 14.27 -5.98
C THR A 190 -9.85 13.66 -6.20
N LEU A 191 -9.87 12.47 -6.78
CA LEU A 191 -11.09 11.69 -7.04
C LEU A 191 -11.77 11.19 -5.77
N TYR A 192 -11.08 11.33 -4.66
CA TYR A 192 -11.56 10.92 -3.37
C TYR A 192 -11.96 12.14 -2.53
N SER A 193 -13.09 12.00 -1.86
CA SER A 193 -13.54 12.93 -0.82
C SER A 193 -13.65 12.16 0.49
N TRP A 194 -13.70 12.88 1.61
CA TRP A 194 -13.89 12.23 2.91
C TRP A 194 -15.13 11.32 2.90
N PHE A 195 -16.17 11.69 2.16
CA PHE A 195 -17.41 10.95 2.07
C PHE A 195 -17.28 9.62 1.30
N ASN A 196 -16.47 9.56 0.25
CA ASN A 196 -16.25 8.30 -0.49
C ASN A 196 -15.15 7.42 0.13
N CYS A 197 -14.20 8.01 0.86
CA CYS A 197 -13.17 7.28 1.60
C CYS A 197 -13.61 6.81 2.99
N ASN A 198 -14.70 7.32 3.55
CA ASN A 198 -15.19 6.89 4.85
C ASN A 198 -16.11 5.66 4.70
N PRO A 199 -15.66 4.46 5.11
CA PRO A 199 -16.44 3.23 4.92
C PRO A 199 -17.75 3.24 5.72
N VAL A 200 -17.79 3.90 6.88
CA VAL A 200 -19.00 4.03 7.70
C VAL A 200 -20.02 4.93 7.01
N TYR A 201 -19.57 6.02 6.40
CA TYR A 201 -20.45 6.93 5.67
C TYR A 201 -21.00 6.27 4.40
N ALA A 202 -20.13 5.64 3.60
CA ALA A 202 -20.52 4.90 2.41
C ALA A 202 -21.51 3.77 2.75
N LEU A 203 -21.25 3.00 3.82
CA LEU A 203 -22.15 1.94 4.29
C LEU A 203 -23.50 2.50 4.76
N LYS A 204 -23.49 3.57 5.54
CA LYS A 204 -24.72 4.22 6.03
C LYS A 204 -25.56 4.74 4.86
N ARG A 205 -24.95 5.35 3.85
CA ARG A 205 -25.65 5.83 2.65
C ARG A 205 -26.19 4.66 1.82
N ALA A 206 -25.43 3.58 1.68
CA ALA A 206 -25.89 2.37 1.00
C ALA A 206 -27.08 1.70 1.72
N LEU A 207 -27.08 1.70 3.06
CA LEU A 207 -28.15 1.10 3.86
C LEU A 207 -29.42 1.98 3.90
N LEU A 208 -29.25 3.30 3.98
CA LEU A 208 -30.37 4.25 4.11
C LEU A 208 -31.11 4.53 2.81
N ARG A 209 -30.49 4.28 1.64
CA ARG A 209 -31.08 4.66 0.35
C ARG A 209 -32.33 3.87 -0.04
N GLY A 210 -32.60 2.70 0.57
CA GLY A 210 -33.68 1.83 0.11
C GLY A 210 -33.53 1.47 -1.39
N ASP A 211 -34.48 0.73 -1.94
CA ASP A 211 -34.41 0.25 -3.34
C ASP A 211 -34.73 1.35 -4.39
N GLU A 212 -35.01 2.60 -3.97
CA GLU A 212 -35.79 3.57 -4.77
C GLU A 212 -35.00 4.74 -5.38
N SER A 213 -33.66 4.73 -5.43
CA SER A 213 -32.93 5.84 -6.11
C SER A 213 -31.91 5.36 -7.13
N GLU A 214 -32.21 5.60 -8.42
CA GLU A 214 -31.31 5.49 -9.58
C GLU A 214 -30.18 6.54 -9.57
N ASP A 215 -30.09 7.34 -8.50
CA ASP A 215 -29.16 8.43 -8.34
C ASP A 215 -27.76 7.88 -8.07
N GLU A 216 -26.84 8.09 -9.03
CA GLU A 216 -25.49 7.51 -9.07
C GLU A 216 -24.89 7.38 -7.67
N GLY A 217 -24.73 6.13 -7.25
CA GLY A 217 -24.26 5.73 -5.94
C GLY A 217 -22.93 6.37 -5.61
N MET A 218 -22.83 7.10 -4.51
CA MET A 218 -21.51 7.36 -3.94
C MET A 218 -20.88 6.02 -3.58
N HIS A 219 -19.89 5.64 -4.37
CA HIS A 219 -19.16 4.41 -4.21
C HIS A 219 -18.00 4.61 -3.26
N PHE A 220 -17.75 3.60 -2.42
CA PHE A 220 -16.57 3.60 -1.57
C PHE A 220 -15.32 3.61 -2.46
N PHE A 221 -14.45 4.59 -2.24
CA PHE A 221 -13.20 4.71 -2.99
C PHE A 221 -12.24 3.59 -2.57
N GLU A 222 -11.83 2.78 -3.55
CA GLU A 222 -10.80 1.75 -3.38
C GLU A 222 -9.57 2.16 -4.21
N VAL A 223 -8.41 2.25 -3.56
CA VAL A 223 -7.13 2.53 -4.25
C VAL A 223 -6.87 1.44 -5.29
N GLY A 224 -6.48 1.82 -6.50
CA GLY A 224 -6.34 0.95 -7.66
C GLY A 224 -7.62 0.75 -8.47
N LYS A 225 -8.73 1.36 -8.05
CA LYS A 225 -10.02 1.37 -8.78
C LYS A 225 -10.45 2.76 -9.21
N GLU A 226 -9.49 3.64 -9.43
CA GLU A 226 -9.72 5.01 -9.87
C GLU A 226 -10.53 5.03 -11.17
N HIS A 227 -10.31 4.05 -12.05
CA HIS A 227 -11.08 3.86 -13.29
C HIS A 227 -12.60 3.74 -13.05
N LEU A 228 -13.06 3.19 -11.93
CA LEU A 228 -14.50 3.10 -11.64
C LEU A 228 -15.15 4.47 -11.38
N PHE A 229 -14.36 5.51 -11.11
CA PHE A 229 -14.83 6.85 -10.83
C PHE A 229 -14.73 7.78 -12.04
N PHE A 230 -14.08 7.34 -13.12
CA PHE A 230 -13.91 8.14 -14.33
C PHE A 230 -14.86 7.72 -15.45
N PRO A 231 -15.39 8.69 -16.21
CA PRO A 231 -15.91 8.44 -17.55
C PRO A 231 -14.81 7.78 -18.40
N ALA A 232 -15.20 6.85 -19.29
CA ALA A 232 -14.26 6.10 -20.13
C ALA A 232 -13.30 7.00 -20.93
N GLU A 233 -13.75 8.19 -21.32
CA GLU A 233 -12.94 9.17 -22.05
C GLU A 233 -11.79 9.75 -21.21
N SER A 234 -11.98 9.95 -19.91
CA SER A 234 -10.95 10.47 -19.00
C SER A 234 -9.91 9.42 -18.61
N GLN A 235 -10.26 8.13 -18.72
CA GLN A 235 -9.34 7.03 -18.44
C GLN A 235 -8.17 6.98 -19.43
N LEU A 236 -8.42 7.30 -20.70
CA LEU A 236 -7.39 7.32 -21.76
C LEU A 236 -6.28 8.33 -21.47
N VAL A 237 -6.62 9.49 -20.91
CA VAL A 237 -5.64 10.54 -20.54
C VAL A 237 -4.75 10.09 -19.38
N LEU A 238 -5.31 9.33 -18.44
CA LEU A 238 -4.56 8.76 -17.32
C LEU A 238 -3.66 7.61 -17.74
N GLU A 239 -4.09 6.77 -18.68
CA GLU A 239 -3.24 5.72 -19.25
C GLU A 239 -2.04 6.33 -19.99
N ASP A 240 -2.24 7.43 -20.72
CA ASP A 240 -1.17 8.11 -21.44
C ASP A 240 -0.17 8.80 -20.49
N ALA A 241 -0.66 9.40 -19.40
CA ALA A 241 0.18 10.00 -18.35
C ALA A 241 0.95 8.96 -17.52
N ARG A 242 0.50 7.70 -17.51
CA ARG A 242 1.11 6.60 -16.73
C ARG A 242 2.16 5.83 -17.51
N ASN A 243 2.21 5.98 -18.84
CA ASN A 243 3.29 5.46 -19.69
C ASN A 243 4.56 6.33 -19.53
N ASP A 244 5.20 6.24 -18.37
CA ASP A 244 6.42 6.99 -18.11
C ASP A 244 7.62 6.29 -18.78
N SER A 245 8.27 6.95 -19.73
CA SER A 245 9.36 6.38 -20.54
C SER A 245 10.62 6.00 -19.75
N LEU A 246 10.63 6.29 -18.44
CA LEU A 246 11.70 5.96 -17.49
C LEU A 246 11.51 4.60 -16.83
N GLU A 247 10.40 3.91 -17.08
CA GLU A 247 10.21 2.57 -16.54
C GLU A 247 11.23 1.61 -17.15
N PHE A 248 11.94 0.88 -16.27
CA PHE A 248 12.87 -0.18 -16.64
C PHE A 248 12.24 -1.20 -17.61
N GLU A 249 10.92 -1.34 -17.58
CA GLU A 249 10.13 -2.17 -18.49
C GLU A 249 10.30 -1.75 -19.95
N THR A 250 10.31 -0.45 -20.27
CA THR A 250 10.57 0.03 -21.63
C THR A 250 11.94 -0.43 -22.12
N TYR A 251 12.96 -0.42 -21.25
CA TYR A 251 14.30 -0.87 -21.62
C TYR A 251 14.43 -2.39 -21.70
N VAL A 252 13.70 -3.15 -20.87
CA VAL A 252 13.66 -4.61 -20.93
C VAL A 252 12.88 -5.08 -22.14
N ASP A 253 11.75 -4.47 -22.46
CA ASP A 253 10.96 -4.78 -23.65
C ASP A 253 11.74 -4.42 -24.91
N VAL A 254 12.42 -3.26 -24.94
CA VAL A 254 13.36 -2.92 -26.02
C VAL A 254 14.51 -3.94 -26.11
N ALA A 255 15.04 -4.42 -24.99
CA ALA A 255 16.11 -5.42 -25.00
C ALA A 255 15.60 -6.80 -25.48
N ILE A 256 14.39 -7.21 -25.08
CA ILE A 256 13.74 -8.45 -25.54
C ILE A 256 13.40 -8.34 -27.02
N ASP A 257 12.90 -7.20 -27.49
CA ASP A 257 12.68 -6.91 -28.90
C ASP A 257 13.99 -6.96 -29.67
N MET A 258 15.06 -6.32 -29.19
CA MET A 258 16.38 -6.38 -29.83
C MET A 258 16.94 -7.81 -29.91
N VAL A 259 16.69 -8.65 -28.92
CA VAL A 259 17.13 -10.06 -28.90
C VAL A 259 16.24 -10.95 -29.77
N SER A 260 14.95 -10.63 -29.91
CA SER A 260 14.00 -11.40 -30.73
C SER A 260 13.98 -10.97 -32.21
N THR A 261 14.36 -9.72 -32.53
CA THR A 261 14.44 -9.18 -33.89
C THR A 261 15.37 -9.95 -34.84
N PRO A 262 16.58 -10.45 -34.45
CA PRO A 262 17.42 -11.22 -35.37
C PRO A 262 16.84 -12.59 -35.74
N LEU A 263 15.79 -13.07 -35.07
CA LEU A 263 15.09 -14.33 -35.38
C LEU A 263 13.84 -14.14 -36.24
N SER A 264 13.43 -12.88 -36.51
CA SER A 264 12.22 -12.57 -37.28
C SER A 264 12.51 -11.68 -38.49
N CYS A 265 13.39 -12.15 -39.38
CA CYS A 265 13.53 -11.58 -40.72
C CYS A 265 12.32 -11.96 -41.60
N ARG A 266 11.14 -11.35 -41.38
CA ARG A 266 10.08 -11.07 -42.38
C ARG A 266 8.77 -10.62 -41.72
N HIS A 267 8.62 -9.33 -41.44
CA HIS A 267 7.48 -8.51 -41.87
C HIS A 267 7.68 -7.09 -41.32
N ARG A 268 8.07 -6.18 -42.21
CA ARG A 268 8.19 -4.75 -41.93
C ARG A 268 6.77 -4.18 -41.88
N ILE A 269 6.22 -4.00 -40.67
CA ILE A 269 5.03 -3.15 -40.47
C ILE A 269 5.54 -1.70 -40.41
N ALA A 270 4.89 -0.81 -41.15
CA ALA A 270 5.25 0.60 -41.29
C ALA A 270 5.17 1.35 -39.95
N PRO A 271 6.02 2.36 -39.71
CA PRO A 271 6.01 3.14 -38.48
C PRO A 271 4.71 3.92 -38.31
N TYR A 272 4.26 3.97 -37.05
CA TYR A 272 3.09 4.68 -36.55
C TYR A 272 3.36 6.21 -36.52
N GLU A 273 3.47 6.84 -37.69
CA GLU A 273 3.75 8.28 -37.81
C GLU A 273 2.51 9.15 -38.08
N ALA A 274 1.29 8.60 -37.91
CA ALA A 274 0.06 9.26 -38.35
C ALA A 274 -0.91 9.71 -37.24
N LEU A 275 -0.50 9.76 -35.96
CA LEU A 275 -1.39 10.15 -34.85
C LEU A 275 -0.93 11.34 -34.00
N SER A 276 0.13 12.06 -34.41
CA SER A 276 0.58 13.30 -33.75
C SER A 276 -0.23 14.55 -34.13
N ALA A 277 -1.40 14.40 -34.75
CA ALA A 277 -2.32 15.50 -35.05
C ALA A 277 -3.63 15.35 -34.27
N VAL A 278 -3.53 15.29 -32.94
CA VAL A 278 -4.67 15.58 -32.05
C VAL A 278 -4.56 17.06 -31.66
N PRO A 279 -5.50 17.92 -32.06
CA PRO A 279 -5.52 19.31 -31.61
C PRO A 279 -5.72 19.33 -30.09
N GLU A 280 -4.96 20.19 -29.40
CA GLU A 280 -5.11 20.45 -27.95
C GLU A 280 -6.59 20.57 -27.57
N PRO A 281 -7.09 19.81 -26.58
CA PRO A 281 -8.42 20.06 -26.07
C PRO A 281 -8.38 21.32 -25.18
N LEU A 282 -9.31 22.22 -25.49
CA LEU A 282 -9.79 23.40 -24.75
C LEU A 282 -10.32 23.08 -23.32
N ALA A 283 -9.72 22.13 -22.60
CA ALA A 283 -10.19 21.66 -21.29
C ALA A 283 -10.00 22.71 -20.17
N TYR A 284 -9.16 23.74 -20.38
CA TYR A 284 -8.96 24.81 -19.39
C TYR A 284 -9.93 26.00 -19.53
N SER A 285 -10.76 26.07 -20.58
CA SER A 285 -11.63 27.23 -20.83
C SER A 285 -13.05 27.11 -20.26
N LEU A 286 -13.49 25.93 -19.82
CA LEU A 286 -14.87 25.69 -19.40
C LEU A 286 -15.13 25.94 -17.91
N ILE A 287 -14.10 26.23 -17.11
CA ILE A 287 -14.23 26.55 -15.66
C ILE A 287 -14.30 28.07 -15.40
N HIS A 288 -14.05 28.92 -16.41
CA HIS A 288 -14.05 30.39 -16.24
C HIS A 288 -15.18 31.15 -16.95
N LEU A 289 -16.19 30.46 -17.51
CA LEU A 289 -17.27 31.11 -18.28
C LEU A 289 -18.64 31.17 -17.58
N GLU A 290 -18.74 30.85 -16.29
CA GLU A 290 -19.98 31.01 -15.49
C GLU A 290 -19.96 32.16 -14.45
N GLU A 291 -19.03 33.12 -14.54
CA GLU A 291 -19.06 34.34 -13.69
C GLU A 291 -19.65 35.58 -14.40
N GLY A 292 -20.38 35.38 -15.50
CA GLY A 292 -20.82 36.46 -16.40
C GLY A 292 -22.32 36.75 -16.46
N ALA A 293 -23.10 36.66 -15.36
CA ALA A 293 -24.50 37.08 -15.38
C ALA A 293 -25.07 37.47 -14.01
N HIS A 294 -24.56 38.54 -13.39
CA HIS A 294 -25.29 39.21 -12.30
C HIS A 294 -26.06 40.42 -12.85
N ALA A 295 -27.37 40.22 -12.93
CA ALA A 295 -28.38 41.24 -13.14
C ALA A 295 -28.41 42.25 -11.98
N ALA A 296 -28.84 43.46 -12.31
CA ALA A 296 -28.93 44.65 -11.47
C ALA A 296 -29.66 44.44 -10.12
N PRO A 297 -29.28 45.19 -9.06
CA PRO A 297 -29.92 45.09 -7.75
C PRO A 297 -31.23 45.88 -7.69
N PRO A 298 -32.30 45.36 -7.06
CA PRO A 298 -33.41 46.18 -6.62
C PRO A 298 -33.11 46.78 -5.24
N SER A 299 -33.15 48.11 -5.19
CA SER A 299 -33.80 48.93 -4.16
C SER A 299 -33.70 48.47 -2.69
N THR A 300 -32.81 49.15 -1.97
CA THR A 300 -32.76 49.27 -0.51
C THR A 300 -34.12 49.57 0.13
N ALA A 301 -34.61 48.66 0.97
CA ALA A 301 -35.59 48.94 2.01
C ALA A 301 -35.09 48.36 3.35
N HIS A 302 -35.02 49.25 4.33
CA HIS A 302 -34.58 49.04 5.70
C HIS A 302 -35.40 48.01 6.47
N LEU A 303 -34.76 47.12 7.23
CA LEU A 303 -35.19 46.69 8.58
C LEU A 303 -34.05 45.89 9.29
N PRO A 304 -34.04 45.86 10.63
CA PRO A 304 -32.82 45.88 11.42
C PRO A 304 -32.31 44.51 11.87
N VAL A 305 -31.00 44.53 12.10
CA VAL A 305 -30.18 43.57 12.84
C VAL A 305 -30.78 43.23 14.20
N LEU A 306 -31.03 41.95 14.45
CA LEU A 306 -31.04 41.37 15.79
C LEU A 306 -30.25 40.06 15.77
N LEU A 307 -29.00 40.18 16.20
CA LEU A 307 -28.10 39.10 16.56
C LEU A 307 -28.74 38.27 17.70
N SER A 308 -28.88 36.96 17.50
CA SER A 308 -28.96 36.01 18.61
C SER A 308 -28.19 34.75 18.24
N ALA A 309 -26.98 34.66 18.79
CA ALA A 309 -26.14 33.48 18.75
C ALA A 309 -26.84 32.32 19.48
N LYS A 310 -27.09 31.22 18.77
CA LYS A 310 -27.27 29.89 19.35
C LYS A 310 -26.35 28.92 18.63
N GLY A 311 -25.37 28.42 19.38
CA GLY A 311 -24.36 27.49 18.90
C GLY A 311 -24.89 26.06 18.69
N PRO A 312 -24.16 25.23 17.92
CA PRO A 312 -24.56 23.87 17.58
C PRO A 312 -24.21 22.90 18.72
N MET A 313 -25.04 22.87 19.77
CA MET A 313 -24.93 21.89 20.87
C MET A 313 -26.31 21.45 21.42
N GLU A 314 -27.42 21.76 20.72
CA GLU A 314 -28.77 21.33 21.11
C GLU A 314 -29.35 20.19 20.24
N LEU A 315 -28.73 19.82 19.12
CA LEU A 315 -29.23 18.76 18.22
C LEU A 315 -28.92 17.31 18.67
N LEU A 316 -28.21 17.11 19.78
CA LEU A 316 -27.91 15.78 20.32
C LEU A 316 -28.81 15.36 21.50
N ARG A 317 -29.81 16.18 21.87
CA ARG A 317 -30.65 15.91 23.06
C ARG A 317 -32.09 15.49 22.78
N GLU A 318 -32.54 15.52 21.52
CA GLU A 318 -33.92 15.13 21.15
C GLU A 318 -34.07 13.72 20.54
N GLY A 319 -32.97 12.93 20.46
CA GLY A 319 -33.00 11.56 19.93
C GLY A 319 -33.24 10.44 20.96
N GLN A 320 -33.38 10.74 22.25
CA GLN A 320 -33.60 9.72 23.30
C GLN A 320 -35.02 9.77 23.85
N LYS A 321 -35.98 9.23 23.10
CA LYS A 321 -37.27 8.71 23.59
C LYS A 321 -37.89 7.88 22.47
N LEU A 322 -38.42 6.69 22.83
CA LEU A 322 -38.90 5.55 22.01
C LEU A 322 -37.82 4.47 21.83
N ALA A 323 -37.89 3.22 22.31
CA ALA A 323 -38.94 2.41 22.96
C ALA A 323 -38.25 1.29 23.79
N PRO A 324 -38.93 0.66 24.78
CA PRO A 324 -38.33 -0.36 25.65
C PRO A 324 -38.15 -1.72 24.95
N ALA A 325 -37.01 -2.35 25.25
CA ALA A 325 -36.66 -3.69 24.82
C ALA A 325 -37.64 -4.74 25.37
N GLY A 326 -38.23 -5.52 24.46
CA GLY A 326 -38.91 -6.76 24.78
C GLY A 326 -37.92 -7.79 25.28
N VAL A 327 -38.10 -8.20 26.54
CA VAL A 327 -37.39 -9.32 27.17
C VAL A 327 -37.95 -10.60 26.57
N CYS A 328 -37.18 -11.26 25.70
CA CYS A 328 -37.42 -12.67 25.37
C CYS A 328 -37.00 -13.50 26.58
N ALA A 329 -38.00 -13.97 27.34
CA ALA A 329 -37.85 -15.07 28.27
C ALA A 329 -37.42 -16.32 27.49
N VAL A 330 -36.28 -16.89 27.87
CA VAL A 330 -35.87 -18.22 27.45
C VAL A 330 -36.47 -19.20 28.45
N ASP A 331 -37.47 -19.95 28.00
CA ASP A 331 -38.04 -21.09 28.71
C ASP A 331 -36.97 -22.18 28.87
N ALA A 332 -36.53 -22.40 30.10
CA ALA A 332 -35.78 -23.58 30.51
C ALA A 332 -36.77 -24.61 31.08
N SER A 333 -37.14 -25.60 30.28
CA SER A 333 -38.00 -26.72 30.70
C SER A 333 -37.83 -27.93 29.77
N ALA A 334 -36.99 -28.90 30.19
CA ALA A 334 -37.05 -30.35 29.91
C ALA A 334 -35.68 -30.94 30.32
N ALA A 335 -35.43 -31.45 31.53
CA ALA A 335 -36.04 -32.61 32.22
C ALA A 335 -35.99 -33.92 31.40
N GLU A 336 -34.97 -34.71 31.72
CA GLU A 336 -34.99 -36.16 32.01
C GLU A 336 -35.86 -37.11 31.16
N ARG A 337 -35.16 -38.04 30.49
CA ARG A 337 -35.41 -39.50 30.34
C ARG A 337 -34.36 -40.01 29.34
N GLY A 338 -33.40 -40.86 29.66
CA GLY A 338 -33.53 -42.22 30.19
C GLY A 338 -33.21 -43.19 29.05
N GLY A 339 -32.12 -43.96 29.16
CA GLY A 339 -31.68 -44.96 28.17
C GLY A 339 -30.18 -45.23 28.23
#